data_AF-D3HPI1-F1
#
_entry.id   AF-D3HPI1-F1
#
_cell.length_a   1.000
_cell.length_b   1.000
_cell.length_c   1.000
_cell.angle_alpha   90.00
_cell.angle_beta   90.00
_cell.angle_gamma   90.00
#
_symmetry.space_group_name_H-M   'P 1'
#
loop_
_entity.id
_entity.type
_entity.pdbx_description
1 polymer ?
#
loop_
_entity_poly.entity_id
_entity_poly.type
_entity_poly.pdbx_seq_one_letter_code
_entity_poly.pdbx_strand_id
1 'polypeptide(L)'
;MSANAPISTTRDFTLPPKSEILKAMQNAEKSPELAHYLRDRVNEIIEKSRFYNKSPEAKAAAEEIRKAVDDFVQFVEYKFSQRANIWLGDLPETSNFKNMQTGIAEKAVSNLTEKNYEGIRFDFAISQDGHFVRGYAVPGSDASLDETTVDSLDQLFNAWLAKKYQIATENGYLFHVDKDGNHIRKLPVEEVEQLLADSAKDFREYVRENNVSTELITRQREYPGEQRLEEQRRRAAAAKAVEKVIEAEELEAASQKGGEPEAGVEPQGPGHA
;
A
#
# COMPACT_ATOMS: atom_id res chain seq x y z
N MET A 1 -9.22 25.05 -65.48
CA MET A 1 -8.30 24.01 -64.95
C MET A 1 -8.32 24.15 -63.43
N SER A 2 -9.22 23.43 -62.75
CA SER A 2 -9.43 23.56 -61.30
C SER A 2 -8.40 22.70 -60.57
N ALA A 3 -7.64 23.31 -59.65
CA ALA A 3 -6.66 22.62 -58.84
C ALA A 3 -7.36 21.83 -57.72
N ASN A 4 -7.42 20.51 -57.86
CA ASN A 4 -7.75 19.62 -56.74
C ASN A 4 -6.51 19.49 -55.84
N ALA A 5 -6.46 20.28 -54.76
CA ALA A 5 -5.54 20.01 -53.67
C ALA A 5 -6.04 18.79 -52.87
N PRO A 6 -5.19 17.79 -52.55
CA PRO A 6 -5.57 16.71 -51.66
C PRO A 6 -5.75 17.28 -50.25
N ILE A 7 -6.96 17.16 -49.71
CA ILE A 7 -7.25 17.44 -48.30
C ILE A 7 -6.54 16.36 -47.48
N SER A 8 -5.30 16.63 -47.06
CA SER A 8 -4.61 15.79 -46.09
C SER A 8 -5.27 15.99 -44.73
N THR A 9 -6.31 15.22 -44.44
CA THR A 9 -6.81 15.08 -43.06
C THR A 9 -5.86 14.17 -42.30
N THR A 10 -4.65 14.65 -41.97
CA THR A 10 -3.88 14.03 -40.89
C THR A 10 -4.58 14.36 -39.59
N ARG A 11 -5.55 13.53 -39.19
CA ARG A 11 -6.08 13.57 -37.83
C ARG A 11 -4.92 13.22 -36.90
N ASP A 12 -4.56 14.14 -36.04
CA ASP A 12 -3.62 13.85 -34.97
C ASP A 12 -4.28 12.85 -34.01
N PHE A 13 -3.60 11.72 -33.78
CA PHE A 13 -4.04 10.74 -32.81
C PHE A 13 -3.68 11.24 -31.41
N THR A 14 -4.67 11.41 -30.55
CA THR A 14 -4.50 11.82 -29.15
C THR A 14 -5.00 10.69 -28.25
N LEU A 15 -4.34 10.48 -27.09
CA LEU A 15 -4.87 9.51 -26.14
C LEU A 15 -6.22 10.00 -25.62
N PRO A 16 -7.17 9.08 -25.40
CA PRO A 16 -8.42 9.42 -24.75
C PRO A 16 -8.16 9.86 -23.30
N PRO A 17 -9.08 10.62 -22.68
CA PRO A 17 -8.91 11.06 -21.30
C PRO A 17 -8.84 9.86 -20.34
N LYS A 18 -8.20 10.05 -19.19
CA LYS A 18 -7.96 9.00 -18.18
C LYS A 18 -9.22 8.18 -17.85
N SER A 19 -10.37 8.83 -17.72
CA SER A 19 -11.65 8.17 -17.41
C SER A 19 -12.05 7.14 -18.47
N GLU A 20 -11.79 7.40 -19.74
CA GLU A 20 -12.13 6.50 -20.85
C GLU A 20 -11.12 5.36 -20.95
N ILE A 21 -9.83 5.62 -20.68
CA ILE A 21 -8.81 4.56 -20.56
C ILE A 21 -9.19 3.60 -19.44
N LEU A 22 -9.58 4.12 -18.26
CA LEU A 22 -10.00 3.28 -17.13
C LEU A 22 -11.24 2.44 -17.46
N LYS A 23 -12.24 3.00 -18.15
CA LYS A 23 -13.40 2.22 -18.64
C LYS A 23 -12.99 1.14 -19.63
N ALA A 24 -12.05 1.44 -20.52
CA ALA A 24 -11.52 0.46 -21.47
C ALA A 24 -10.78 -0.67 -20.74
N MET A 25 -9.99 -0.36 -19.72
CA MET A 25 -9.34 -1.35 -18.85
C MET A 25 -10.37 -2.23 -18.12
N GLN A 26 -11.41 -1.65 -17.53
CA GLN A 26 -12.49 -2.40 -16.88
C GLN A 26 -13.18 -3.39 -17.84
N ASN A 27 -13.37 -3.01 -19.11
CA ASN A 27 -13.93 -3.92 -20.11
C ASN A 27 -12.92 -4.99 -20.54
N ALA A 28 -11.64 -4.61 -20.68
CA ALA A 28 -10.56 -5.50 -21.06
C ALA A 28 -10.19 -6.51 -19.96
N GLU A 29 -10.54 -6.26 -18.71
CA GLU A 29 -10.31 -7.16 -17.57
C GLU A 29 -11.03 -8.52 -17.72
N LYS A 30 -11.96 -8.62 -18.67
CA LYS A 30 -12.77 -9.83 -18.90
C LYS A 30 -12.07 -10.87 -19.78
N SER A 31 -11.03 -10.49 -20.52
CA SER A 31 -10.32 -11.43 -21.40
C SER A 31 -8.88 -10.96 -21.68
N PRO A 32 -7.90 -11.89 -21.68
CA PRO A 32 -6.52 -11.55 -22.00
C PRO A 32 -6.38 -11.01 -23.43
N GLU A 33 -7.16 -11.50 -24.40
CA GLU A 33 -7.14 -10.99 -25.77
C GLU A 33 -7.58 -9.53 -25.86
N LEU A 34 -8.61 -9.14 -25.10
CA LEU A 34 -9.05 -7.75 -25.04
C LEU A 34 -8.01 -6.85 -24.38
N ALA A 35 -7.32 -7.34 -23.35
CA ALA A 35 -6.22 -6.62 -22.71
C ALA A 35 -5.06 -6.40 -23.68
N HIS A 36 -4.64 -7.43 -24.42
CA HIS A 36 -3.63 -7.28 -25.47
C HIS A 36 -4.05 -6.30 -26.56
N TYR A 37 -5.29 -6.39 -27.03
CA TYR A 37 -5.80 -5.47 -28.02
C TYR A 37 -5.78 -4.02 -27.53
N LEU A 38 -6.14 -3.78 -26.25
CA LEU A 38 -6.06 -2.45 -25.64
C LEU A 38 -4.63 -1.92 -25.65
N ARG A 39 -3.66 -2.72 -25.21
CA ARG A 39 -2.23 -2.36 -25.25
C ARG A 39 -1.76 -2.01 -26.65
N ASP A 40 -2.06 -2.88 -27.62
CA ASP A 40 -1.62 -2.67 -29.00
C ASP A 40 -2.20 -1.38 -29.58
N ARG A 41 -3.46 -1.04 -29.25
CA ARG A 41 -4.09 0.22 -29.63
C ARG A 41 -3.49 1.45 -28.94
N VAL A 42 -3.19 1.36 -27.65
CA VAL A 42 -2.54 2.45 -26.91
C VAL A 42 -1.15 2.72 -27.49
N ASN A 43 -0.37 1.68 -27.75
CA ASN A 43 0.95 1.79 -28.36
C ASN A 43 0.85 2.41 -29.77
N GLU A 44 -0.09 1.95 -30.59
CA GLU A 44 -0.32 2.53 -31.92
C GLU A 44 -0.67 4.02 -31.86
N ILE A 45 -1.50 4.45 -30.91
CA ILE A 45 -1.86 5.87 -30.72
C ILE A 45 -0.64 6.69 -30.30
N ILE A 46 0.15 6.19 -29.34
CA ILE A 46 1.34 6.89 -28.85
C ILE A 46 2.38 7.05 -29.97
N GLU A 47 2.66 5.98 -30.71
CA GLU A 47 3.64 6.00 -31.81
C GLU A 47 3.22 6.92 -32.95
N LYS A 48 1.93 6.91 -33.33
CA LYS A 48 1.41 7.73 -34.43
C LYS A 48 1.09 9.17 -34.03
N SER A 49 1.08 9.47 -32.74
CA SER A 49 0.79 10.82 -32.26
C SER A 49 1.97 11.76 -32.48
N ARG A 50 1.70 12.87 -33.17
CA ARG A 50 2.67 13.97 -33.25
C ARG A 50 2.80 14.72 -31.93
N PHE A 51 1.75 14.72 -31.10
CA PHE A 51 1.71 15.46 -29.84
C PHE A 51 2.66 14.86 -28.81
N TYR A 52 2.56 13.54 -28.57
CA TYR A 52 3.46 12.85 -27.64
C TYR A 52 4.90 12.84 -28.12
N ASN A 53 5.13 12.87 -29.44
CA ASN A 53 6.50 12.90 -29.98
C ASN A 53 7.18 14.28 -29.96
N LYS A 54 6.46 15.37 -29.64
CA LYS A 54 6.95 16.75 -29.78
C LYS A 54 7.62 17.32 -28.53
N SER A 55 7.15 16.98 -27.33
CA SER A 55 7.72 17.48 -26.07
C SER A 55 8.21 16.34 -25.17
N PRO A 56 9.30 16.54 -24.41
CA PRO A 56 9.82 15.52 -23.50
C PRO A 56 8.81 15.18 -22.39
N GLU A 57 8.04 16.16 -21.92
CA GLU A 57 6.98 15.96 -20.91
C GLU A 57 5.85 15.07 -21.44
N ALA A 58 5.41 15.31 -22.69
CA ALA A 58 4.35 14.49 -23.30
C ALA A 58 4.84 13.07 -23.60
N LYS A 59 6.14 12.89 -23.94
CA LYS A 59 6.75 11.56 -24.05
C LYS A 59 6.75 10.83 -22.70
N ALA A 60 7.19 11.50 -21.64
CA ALA A 60 7.22 10.90 -20.30
C ALA A 60 5.81 10.44 -19.86
N ALA A 61 4.80 11.31 -20.01
CA ALA A 61 3.42 10.96 -19.69
C ALA A 61 2.88 9.81 -20.56
N ALA A 62 3.24 9.74 -21.85
CA ALA A 62 2.85 8.65 -22.72
C ALA A 62 3.51 7.32 -22.32
N GLU A 63 4.78 7.34 -21.94
CA GLU A 63 5.50 6.15 -21.43
C GLU A 63 4.94 5.69 -20.08
N GLU A 64 4.53 6.59 -19.19
CA GLU A 64 3.83 6.22 -17.95
C GLU A 64 2.51 5.51 -18.24
N ILE A 65 1.71 6.03 -19.18
CA ILE A 65 0.46 5.40 -19.59
C ILE A 65 0.72 4.04 -20.23
N ARG A 66 1.70 3.95 -21.12
CA ARG A 66 2.11 2.70 -21.76
C ARG A 66 2.50 1.66 -20.72
N LYS A 67 3.37 2.02 -19.77
CA LYS A 67 3.77 1.14 -18.68
C LYS A 67 2.58 0.69 -17.84
N ALA A 68 1.68 1.60 -17.48
CA ALA A 68 0.48 1.26 -16.71
C ALA A 68 -0.45 0.28 -17.47
N VAL A 69 -0.55 0.41 -18.79
CA VAL A 69 -1.33 -0.52 -19.63
C VAL A 69 -0.61 -1.86 -19.77
N ASP A 70 0.72 -1.87 -19.94
CA ASP A 70 1.52 -3.10 -20.00
C ASP A 70 1.40 -3.90 -18.68
N ASP A 71 1.54 -3.21 -17.53
CA ASP A 71 1.35 -3.80 -16.20
C ASP A 71 -0.07 -4.36 -16.05
N PHE A 72 -1.09 -3.64 -16.54
CA PHE A 72 -2.47 -4.12 -16.55
C PHE A 72 -2.67 -5.38 -17.39
N VAL A 73 -2.11 -5.44 -18.61
CA VAL A 73 -2.20 -6.65 -19.43
C VAL A 73 -1.58 -7.83 -18.71
N GLN A 74 -0.40 -7.63 -18.11
CA GLN A 74 0.26 -8.67 -17.32
C GLN A 74 -0.61 -9.12 -16.13
N PHE A 75 -1.30 -8.21 -15.43
CA PHE A 75 -2.24 -8.59 -14.38
C PHE A 75 -3.40 -9.43 -14.89
N VAL A 76 -3.97 -9.08 -16.05
CA VAL A 76 -5.04 -9.86 -16.68
C VAL A 76 -4.52 -11.23 -17.09
N GLU A 77 -3.34 -11.34 -17.69
CA GLU A 77 -2.72 -12.63 -18.02
C GLU A 77 -2.59 -13.52 -16.78
N TYR A 78 -2.11 -12.98 -15.66
CA TYR A 78 -2.00 -13.75 -14.42
C TYR A 78 -3.34 -14.22 -13.89
N LYS A 79 -4.37 -13.37 -13.97
CA LYS A 79 -5.74 -13.73 -13.57
C LYS A 79 -6.30 -14.90 -14.39
N PHE A 80 -6.02 -14.93 -15.69
CA PHE A 80 -6.54 -15.95 -16.62
C PHE A 80 -5.60 -17.13 -16.87
N SER A 81 -4.37 -17.11 -16.34
CA SER A 81 -3.43 -18.22 -16.45
C SER A 81 -4.01 -19.47 -15.78
N GLN A 82 -4.60 -20.37 -16.58
CA GLN A 82 -5.11 -21.64 -16.11
C GLN A 82 -3.93 -22.59 -15.87
N ARG A 83 -3.40 -22.55 -14.65
CA ARG A 83 -2.29 -23.42 -14.24
C ARG A 83 -2.71 -24.83 -13.88
N ALA A 84 -4.01 -25.07 -13.66
CA ALA A 84 -4.51 -26.40 -13.37
C ALA A 84 -4.69 -27.20 -14.65
N ASN A 85 -4.14 -28.42 -14.66
CA ASN A 85 -4.45 -29.39 -15.70
C ASN A 85 -5.82 -29.98 -15.40
N ILE A 86 -6.88 -29.29 -15.80
CA ILE A 86 -8.27 -29.71 -15.59
C ILE A 86 -8.50 -31.12 -16.14
N TRP A 87 -7.79 -31.48 -17.21
CA TRP A 87 -7.80 -32.82 -17.81
C TRP A 87 -7.10 -33.92 -16.99
N LEU A 88 -6.23 -33.56 -16.05
CA LEU A 88 -5.61 -34.49 -15.10
C LEU A 88 -6.37 -34.58 -13.77
N GLY A 89 -7.49 -33.86 -13.64
CA GLY A 89 -8.30 -33.82 -12.42
C GLY A 89 -7.88 -32.73 -11.43
N ASP A 90 -6.92 -31.88 -11.78
CA ASP A 90 -6.56 -30.73 -10.96
C ASP A 90 -7.64 -29.66 -11.05
N LEU A 91 -8.22 -29.29 -9.91
CA LEU A 91 -9.20 -28.22 -9.85
C LEU A 91 -8.49 -26.87 -10.02
N PRO A 92 -8.99 -26.00 -10.92
CA PRO A 92 -8.45 -24.65 -11.03
C PRO A 92 -8.70 -23.88 -9.74
N GLU A 93 -7.71 -23.08 -9.34
CA GLU A 93 -7.88 -22.14 -8.25
C GLU A 93 -9.01 -21.15 -8.63
N THR A 94 -9.97 -21.03 -7.73
CA THR A 94 -11.23 -20.31 -7.97
C THR A 94 -11.15 -18.84 -7.56
N SER A 95 -10.12 -18.46 -6.80
CA SER A 95 -9.86 -17.07 -6.45
C SER A 95 -8.98 -16.40 -7.51
N ASN A 96 -9.56 -15.39 -8.17
CA ASN A 96 -8.85 -14.50 -9.09
C ASN A 96 -7.64 -13.85 -8.40
N PHE A 97 -7.82 -13.42 -7.15
CA PHE A 97 -6.77 -12.83 -6.34
C PHE A 97 -5.60 -13.80 -6.12
N LYS A 98 -5.87 -15.06 -5.72
CA LYS A 98 -4.80 -16.06 -5.53
C LYS A 98 -4.10 -16.43 -6.83
N ASN A 99 -4.83 -16.53 -7.95
CA ASN A 99 -4.24 -16.79 -9.27
C ASN A 99 -3.29 -15.67 -9.70
N MET A 100 -3.73 -14.42 -9.53
CA MET A 100 -2.93 -13.24 -9.84
C MET A 100 -1.65 -13.22 -9.00
N GLN A 101 -1.77 -13.43 -7.68
CA GLN A 101 -0.64 -13.43 -6.76
C GLN A 101 0.35 -14.58 -7.04
N THR A 102 -0.14 -15.72 -7.52
CA THR A 102 0.73 -16.82 -7.97
C THR A 102 1.57 -16.43 -9.18
N GLY A 103 1.01 -15.69 -10.15
CA GLY A 103 1.79 -15.20 -11.31
C GLY A 103 2.80 -14.13 -10.96
N ILE A 104 2.45 -13.25 -10.03
CA ILE A 104 3.38 -12.29 -9.46
C ILE A 104 4.53 -13.01 -8.75
N ALA A 105 4.23 -14.06 -7.97
CA ALA A 105 5.24 -14.87 -7.30
C ALA A 105 6.18 -15.56 -8.30
N GLU A 106 5.68 -16.19 -9.36
CA GLU A 106 6.52 -16.86 -10.37
C GLU A 106 7.50 -15.89 -11.06
N LYS A 107 7.04 -14.68 -11.39
CA LYS A 107 7.89 -13.62 -11.95
C LYS A 107 8.97 -13.22 -10.95
N ALA A 108 8.60 -13.01 -9.68
CA ALA A 108 9.52 -12.63 -8.62
C ALA A 108 10.56 -13.73 -8.33
N VAL A 109 10.15 -15.00 -8.33
CA VAL A 109 11.05 -16.16 -8.19
C VAL A 109 12.06 -16.20 -9.32
N SER A 110 11.61 -15.99 -10.57
CA SER A 110 12.49 -15.99 -11.73
C SER A 110 13.59 -14.91 -11.59
N ASN A 111 13.20 -13.69 -11.22
CA ASN A 111 14.12 -12.58 -10.98
C ASN A 111 15.14 -12.87 -9.86
N LEU A 112 14.71 -13.54 -8.78
CA LEU A 112 15.57 -13.86 -7.65
C LEU A 112 16.53 -15.02 -7.95
N THR A 113 16.07 -16.00 -8.73
CA THR A 113 16.87 -17.17 -9.12
C THR A 113 18.03 -16.74 -10.03
N GLU A 114 17.81 -15.76 -10.91
CA GLU A 114 18.87 -15.19 -11.76
C GLU A 114 20.02 -14.54 -10.95
N LYS A 115 19.73 -13.99 -9.77
CA LYS A 115 20.71 -13.27 -8.95
C LYS A 115 21.47 -14.16 -7.97
N ASN A 116 20.90 -15.32 -7.62
CA ASN A 116 21.56 -16.37 -6.82
C ASN A 116 22.19 -15.88 -5.50
N TYR A 117 21.41 -15.19 -4.66
CA TYR A 117 21.85 -14.79 -3.32
C TYR A 117 22.01 -16.01 -2.40
N GLU A 118 23.16 -16.11 -1.71
CA GLU A 118 23.43 -17.18 -0.73
C GLU A 118 22.49 -17.08 0.49
N GLY A 119 22.19 -15.86 0.94
CA GLY A 119 21.26 -15.62 2.05
C GLY A 119 20.73 -14.19 2.05
N ILE A 120 19.54 -14.02 2.64
CA ILE A 120 18.85 -12.74 2.80
C ILE A 120 18.33 -12.63 4.23
N ARG A 121 18.61 -11.50 4.88
CA ARG A 121 18.00 -11.13 6.16
C ARG A 121 16.69 -10.42 5.90
N PHE A 122 15.61 -10.92 6.49
CA PHE A 122 14.28 -10.30 6.51
C PHE A 122 14.04 -9.71 7.90
N ASP A 123 14.08 -8.38 7.98
CA ASP A 123 13.76 -7.62 9.17
C ASP A 123 12.31 -7.13 9.08
N PHE A 124 11.52 -7.27 10.14
CA PHE A 124 10.17 -6.71 10.18
C PHE A 124 9.85 -6.07 11.53
N ALA A 125 8.93 -5.11 11.52
CA ALA A 125 8.43 -4.43 12.71
C ALA A 125 6.93 -4.14 12.58
N ILE A 126 6.24 -4.14 13.71
CA ILE A 126 4.81 -3.88 13.82
C ILE A 126 4.64 -2.75 14.83
N SER A 127 3.88 -1.72 14.49
CA SER A 127 3.56 -0.64 15.42
C SER A 127 2.35 -0.98 16.29
N GLN A 128 2.17 -0.22 17.37
CA GLN A 128 0.97 -0.26 18.22
C GLN A 128 -0.37 -0.03 17.48
N ASP A 129 -0.37 0.55 16.27
CA ASP A 129 -1.59 0.73 15.44
C ASP A 129 -1.75 -0.34 14.35
N GLY A 130 -0.90 -1.37 14.37
CA GLY A 130 -0.92 -2.48 13.42
C GLY A 130 -0.31 -2.14 12.07
N HIS A 131 0.48 -1.07 11.99
CA HIS A 131 1.27 -0.76 10.80
C HIS A 131 2.48 -1.70 10.76
N PHE A 132 2.61 -2.41 9.67
CA PHE A 132 3.67 -3.35 9.38
C PHE A 132 4.71 -2.71 8.47
N VAL A 133 5.98 -2.81 8.85
CA VAL A 133 7.13 -2.40 8.04
C VAL A 133 8.07 -3.59 7.92
N ARG A 134 8.61 -3.79 6.73
CA ARG A 134 9.60 -4.83 6.42
C ARG A 134 10.81 -4.24 5.71
N GLY A 135 11.94 -4.91 5.83
CA GLY A 135 13.18 -4.56 5.19
C GLY A 135 14.02 -5.80 4.91
N TYR A 136 14.89 -5.68 3.91
CA TYR A 136 15.77 -6.76 3.48
C TYR A 136 17.21 -6.29 3.45
N ALA A 137 18.12 -7.15 3.90
CA ALA A 137 19.54 -6.87 3.95
C ALA A 137 20.37 -8.12 3.68
N VAL A 138 21.65 -7.92 3.36
CA VAL A 138 22.61 -9.03 3.27
C VAL A 138 22.92 -9.56 4.69
N PRO A 139 22.95 -10.89 4.90
CA PRO A 139 23.33 -11.47 6.19
C PRO A 139 24.68 -10.95 6.68
N GLY A 140 24.77 -10.60 7.96
CA GLY A 140 26.02 -10.11 8.59
C GLY A 140 26.43 -8.68 8.20
N SER A 141 25.64 -7.99 7.35
CA SER A 141 25.86 -6.61 6.95
C SER A 141 24.59 -5.78 7.17
N ASP A 142 24.73 -4.46 7.21
CA ASP A 142 23.61 -3.52 7.11
C ASP A 142 23.48 -2.93 5.70
N ALA A 143 24.20 -3.49 4.73
CA ALA A 143 24.02 -3.17 3.32
C ALA A 143 22.62 -3.60 2.84
N SER A 144 21.90 -2.64 2.27
CA SER A 144 20.63 -2.87 1.58
C SER A 144 20.85 -3.69 0.31
N LEU A 145 19.86 -4.51 -0.03
CA LEU A 145 19.79 -5.17 -1.33
C LEU A 145 19.44 -4.15 -2.42
N ASP A 146 19.68 -4.51 -3.67
CA ASP A 146 19.24 -3.72 -4.81
C ASP A 146 17.70 -3.63 -4.85
N GLU A 147 17.16 -2.48 -5.29
CA GLU A 147 15.73 -2.19 -5.26
C GLU A 147 14.89 -3.27 -5.97
N THR A 148 15.37 -3.78 -7.10
CA THR A 148 14.63 -4.80 -7.86
C THR A 148 14.53 -6.15 -7.15
N THR A 149 15.53 -6.48 -6.33
CA THR A 149 15.49 -7.66 -5.44
C THR A 149 14.54 -7.44 -4.29
N VAL A 150 14.56 -6.25 -3.69
CA VAL A 150 13.61 -5.87 -2.62
C VAL A 150 12.18 -5.98 -3.14
N ASP A 151 11.89 -5.42 -4.32
CA ASP A 151 10.58 -5.50 -4.96
C ASP A 151 10.13 -6.94 -5.22
N SER A 152 11.06 -7.81 -5.65
CA SER A 152 10.75 -9.22 -5.91
C SER A 152 10.45 -9.98 -4.60
N LEU A 153 11.18 -9.71 -3.53
CA LEU A 153 10.91 -10.31 -2.22
C LEU A 153 9.59 -9.80 -1.61
N ASP A 154 9.28 -8.53 -1.82
CA ASP A 154 8.02 -7.91 -1.45
C ASP A 154 6.83 -8.55 -2.16
N GLN A 155 6.98 -8.78 -3.46
CA GLN A 155 6.01 -9.50 -4.27
C GLN A 155 5.80 -10.93 -3.77
N LEU A 156 6.88 -11.64 -3.41
CA LEU A 156 6.77 -12.99 -2.86
C LEU A 156 6.09 -13.02 -1.49
N PHE A 157 6.40 -12.07 -0.61
CA PHE A 157 5.77 -12.00 0.69
C PHE A 157 4.26 -11.71 0.56
N ASN A 158 3.89 -10.79 -0.31
CA ASN A 158 2.49 -10.48 -0.57
C ASN A 158 1.76 -11.69 -1.18
N ALA A 159 2.41 -12.43 -2.07
CA ALA A 159 1.83 -13.63 -2.66
C ALA A 159 1.68 -14.77 -1.64
N TRP A 160 2.64 -14.92 -0.73
CA TRP A 160 2.56 -15.85 0.39
C TRP A 160 1.34 -15.55 1.29
N LEU A 161 1.19 -14.28 1.70
CA LEU A 161 0.03 -13.83 2.48
C LEU A 161 -1.29 -14.08 1.76
N ALA A 162 -1.34 -13.81 0.46
CA ALA A 162 -2.53 -14.04 -0.36
C ALA A 162 -2.89 -15.53 -0.47
N LYS A 163 -1.91 -16.39 -0.73
CA LYS A 163 -2.13 -17.83 -0.94
C LYS A 163 -2.61 -18.51 0.33
N LYS A 164 -1.92 -18.25 1.45
CA LYS A 164 -2.13 -18.97 2.72
C LYS A 164 -3.24 -18.37 3.58
N TYR A 165 -3.37 -17.04 3.62
CA TYR A 165 -4.28 -16.37 4.56
C TYR A 165 -5.33 -15.48 3.89
N GLN A 166 -5.26 -15.31 2.56
CA GLN A 166 -6.18 -14.46 1.82
C GLN A 166 -6.13 -12.99 2.32
N ILE A 167 -4.90 -12.52 2.52
CA ILE A 167 -4.58 -11.18 3.02
C ILE A 167 -3.88 -10.38 1.92
N ALA A 168 -4.23 -9.10 1.80
CA ALA A 168 -3.51 -8.11 1.01
C ALA A 168 -2.83 -7.08 1.92
N THR A 169 -1.71 -6.52 1.47
CA THR A 169 -1.00 -5.44 2.16
C THR A 169 -1.22 -4.14 1.39
N GLU A 170 -1.72 -3.11 2.07
CA GLU A 170 -1.88 -1.76 1.50
C GLU A 170 -1.37 -0.72 2.50
N ASN A 171 -0.44 0.15 2.06
CA ASN A 171 0.15 1.21 2.89
C ASN A 171 0.66 0.74 4.26
N GLY A 172 1.28 -0.44 4.31
CA GLY A 172 1.77 -1.03 5.55
C GLY A 172 0.71 -1.68 6.42
N TYR A 173 -0.57 -1.68 6.06
CA TYR A 173 -1.61 -2.38 6.80
C TYR A 173 -2.05 -3.67 6.09
N LEU A 174 -2.43 -4.67 6.89
CA LEU A 174 -2.94 -5.94 6.40
C LEU A 174 -4.47 -5.94 6.37
N PHE A 175 -5.04 -6.42 5.27
CA PHE A 175 -6.48 -6.49 5.05
C PHE A 175 -6.88 -7.90 4.63
N HIS A 176 -7.97 -8.40 5.19
CA HIS A 176 -8.65 -9.55 4.61
C HIS A 176 -9.31 -9.16 3.30
N VAL A 177 -9.16 -10.02 2.29
CA VAL A 177 -9.74 -9.78 0.98
C VAL A 177 -10.67 -10.89 0.54
N ASP A 178 -11.60 -10.55 -0.34
CA ASP A 178 -12.47 -11.52 -0.98
C ASP A 178 -11.74 -12.32 -2.09
N LYS A 179 -12.50 -13.06 -2.92
CA LYS A 179 -11.92 -13.86 -4.01
C LYS A 179 -11.36 -13.01 -5.15
N ASP A 180 -11.82 -11.77 -5.28
CA ASP A 180 -11.46 -10.82 -6.33
C ASP A 180 -10.40 -9.81 -5.85
N GLY A 181 -10.10 -9.79 -4.54
CA GLY A 181 -9.07 -8.95 -3.94
C GLY A 181 -9.63 -7.67 -3.28
N ASN A 182 -10.95 -7.53 -3.15
CA ASN A 182 -11.54 -6.36 -2.50
C ASN A 182 -11.39 -6.45 -0.98
N HIS A 183 -11.08 -5.32 -0.35
CA HIS A 183 -10.87 -5.24 1.10
C HIS A 183 -12.18 -5.45 1.86
N ILE A 184 -12.21 -6.47 2.72
CA ILE A 184 -13.34 -6.78 3.61
C ILE A 184 -13.16 -6.08 4.96
N ARG A 185 -12.01 -6.31 5.61
CA ARG A 185 -11.67 -5.70 6.90
C ARG A 185 -10.18 -5.54 7.07
N LYS A 186 -9.77 -4.49 7.78
CA LYS A 186 -8.41 -4.33 8.29
C LYS A 186 -8.17 -5.34 9.42
N LEU A 187 -6.98 -5.96 9.46
CA LEU A 187 -6.60 -6.82 10.57
C LEU A 187 -6.28 -5.99 11.82
N PRO A 188 -6.77 -6.38 13.01
CA PRO A 188 -6.36 -5.79 14.27
C PRO A 188 -4.92 -6.21 14.62
N VAL A 189 -4.27 -5.44 15.49
CA VAL A 189 -2.84 -5.59 15.82
C VAL A 189 -2.52 -6.99 16.33
N GLU A 190 -3.38 -7.52 17.19
CA GLU A 190 -3.21 -8.83 17.81
C GLU A 190 -3.23 -9.96 16.76
N GLU A 191 -4.10 -9.84 15.74
CA GLU A 191 -4.14 -10.80 14.62
C GLU A 191 -2.88 -10.67 13.74
N VAL A 192 -2.38 -9.45 13.53
CA VAL A 192 -1.14 -9.19 12.77
C VAL A 192 0.09 -9.77 13.50
N GLU A 193 0.17 -9.58 14.81
CA GLU A 193 1.25 -10.13 15.65
C GLU A 193 1.23 -11.65 15.65
N GLN A 194 0.05 -12.28 15.81
CA GLN A 194 -0.09 -13.73 15.76
C GLN A 194 0.29 -14.29 14.39
N LEU A 195 -0.20 -13.66 13.31
CA LEU A 195 0.14 -14.03 11.95
C LEU A 195 1.65 -13.99 11.74
N LEU A 196 2.30 -12.95 12.26
CA LEU A 196 3.72 -12.71 12.04
C LEU A 196 4.64 -13.52 12.96
N ALA A 197 4.17 -13.93 14.14
CA ALA A 197 4.92 -14.80 15.04
C ALA A 197 5.26 -16.15 14.38
N ASP A 198 4.30 -16.75 13.66
CA ASP A 198 4.50 -18.00 12.91
C ASP A 198 5.01 -17.74 11.47
N SER A 199 4.77 -16.54 10.93
CA SER A 199 5.12 -16.17 9.55
C SER A 199 6.58 -16.36 9.19
N ALA A 200 7.49 -16.14 10.13
CA ALA A 200 8.92 -16.11 9.87
C ALA A 200 9.45 -17.48 9.42
N LYS A 201 8.83 -18.55 9.92
CA LYS A 201 9.13 -19.93 9.54
C LYS A 201 8.38 -20.31 8.27
N ASP A 202 7.10 -19.97 8.20
CA ASP A 202 6.22 -20.32 7.09
C ASP A 202 6.60 -19.63 5.78
N PHE A 203 7.04 -18.37 5.85
CA PHE A 203 7.52 -17.62 4.70
C PHE A 203 8.84 -18.20 4.18
N ARG A 204 9.74 -18.61 5.08
CA ARG A 204 10.99 -19.29 4.70
C ARG A 204 10.70 -20.62 3.99
N GLU A 205 9.74 -21.38 4.48
CA GLU A 205 9.30 -22.62 3.83
C GLU A 205 8.70 -22.35 2.45
N TYR A 206 7.82 -21.35 2.34
CA TYR A 206 7.26 -20.94 1.07
C TYR A 206 8.32 -20.52 0.03
N VAL A 207 9.33 -19.73 0.43
CA VAL A 207 10.43 -19.34 -0.47
C VAL A 207 11.20 -20.57 -0.97
N ARG A 208 11.44 -21.55 -0.10
CA ARG A 208 12.10 -22.82 -0.46
C ARG A 208 11.25 -23.68 -1.39
N GLU A 209 9.95 -23.80 -1.13
CA GLU A 209 9.00 -24.54 -1.99
C GLU A 209 8.95 -23.97 -3.40
N ASN A 210 9.21 -22.67 -3.56
CA ASN A 210 9.28 -22.00 -4.85
C ASN A 210 10.69 -22.03 -5.48
N ASN A 211 11.56 -22.96 -5.07
CA ASN A 211 12.90 -23.19 -5.63
C ASN A 211 13.90 -22.02 -5.51
N VAL A 212 13.63 -21.05 -4.63
CA VAL A 212 14.62 -20.00 -4.34
C VAL A 212 15.63 -20.59 -3.34
N SER A 213 16.88 -20.75 -3.77
CA SER A 213 17.95 -21.41 -3.00
C SER A 213 18.53 -20.56 -1.85
N THR A 214 17.95 -19.38 -1.62
CA THR A 214 18.44 -18.40 -0.67
C THR A 214 17.97 -18.70 0.75
N GLU A 215 18.90 -18.66 1.71
CA GLU A 215 18.57 -18.81 3.13
C GLU A 215 17.96 -17.51 3.68
N LEU A 216 16.75 -17.60 4.26
CA LEU A 216 16.02 -16.44 4.75
C LEU A 216 16.11 -16.34 6.29
N ILE A 217 16.87 -15.37 6.79
CA ILE A 217 17.08 -15.14 8.23
C ILE A 217 16.11 -14.05 8.69
N THR A 218 15.14 -14.44 9.51
CA THR A 218 14.06 -13.58 10.00
C THR A 218 14.41 -12.94 11.35
N ARG A 219 14.20 -11.62 11.48
CA ARG A 219 14.41 -10.89 12.74
C ARG A 219 13.32 -9.83 12.95
N GLN A 220 12.64 -9.90 14.09
CA GLN A 220 11.74 -8.84 14.52
C GLN A 220 12.55 -7.68 15.12
N ARG A 221 12.21 -6.44 14.74
CA ARG A 221 12.80 -5.20 15.26
C ARG A 221 11.73 -4.31 15.89
N GLU A 222 12.18 -3.36 16.71
CA GLU A 222 11.34 -2.27 17.19
C GLU A 222 10.87 -1.40 16.01
N TYR A 223 9.64 -0.88 16.10
CA TYR A 223 9.07 -0.09 15.02
C TYR A 223 9.82 1.24 14.83
N PRO A 224 10.22 1.59 13.59
CA PRO A 224 10.94 2.83 13.34
C PRO A 224 10.14 4.06 13.78
N GLY A 225 10.66 4.79 14.76
CA GLY A 225 10.05 6.05 15.22
C GLY A 225 9.00 5.92 16.32
N GLU A 226 8.72 4.72 16.84
CA GLU A 226 7.83 4.54 18.00
C GLU A 226 8.30 5.35 19.20
N GLN A 227 9.61 5.39 19.48
CA GLN A 227 10.17 6.21 20.56
C GLN A 227 9.81 7.70 20.41
N ARG A 228 9.76 8.25 19.19
CA ARG A 228 9.36 9.66 18.98
C ARG A 228 7.86 9.87 19.14
N LEU A 229 7.03 8.93 18.67
CA LEU A 229 5.57 8.99 18.79
C LEU A 229 5.12 8.82 20.24
N GLU A 230 5.77 7.94 20.98
CA GLU A 230 5.52 7.69 22.40
C GLU A 230 5.97 8.88 23.25
N GLU A 231 7.10 9.51 22.92
CA GLU A 231 7.56 10.73 23.55
C GLU A 231 6.63 11.93 23.25
N GLN A 232 6.14 12.06 22.01
CA GLN A 232 5.13 13.07 21.65
C GLN A 232 3.79 12.83 22.36
N ARG A 233 3.31 11.59 22.45
CA ARG A 233 2.10 11.25 23.22
C ARG A 233 2.27 11.53 24.70
N ARG A 234 3.42 11.18 25.30
CA ARG A 234 3.72 11.53 26.70
C ARG A 234 3.73 13.03 26.93
N ARG A 235 4.34 13.80 26.04
CA ARG A 235 4.36 15.27 26.11
C ARG A 235 2.95 15.86 25.95
N ALA A 236 2.14 15.34 25.03
CA ALA A 236 0.76 15.79 24.83
C ALA A 236 -0.16 15.41 26.00
N ALA A 237 0.01 14.23 26.60
CA ALA A 237 -0.72 13.80 27.79
C ALA A 237 -0.31 14.62 29.02
N ALA A 238 0.98 14.92 29.18
CA ALA A 238 1.47 15.81 30.24
C ALA A 238 0.93 17.24 30.06
N ALA A 239 0.91 17.77 28.83
CA ALA A 239 0.33 19.08 28.54
C ALA A 239 -1.17 19.14 28.87
N LYS A 240 -1.95 18.12 28.47
CA LYS A 240 -3.38 18.02 28.82
C LYS A 240 -3.62 17.86 30.33
N ALA A 241 -2.74 17.19 31.06
CA ALA A 241 -2.84 17.05 32.50
C ALA A 241 -2.57 18.38 33.21
N VAL A 242 -1.59 19.16 32.73
CA VAL A 242 -1.29 20.51 33.23
C VAL A 242 -2.43 21.48 32.93
N GLU A 243 -3.00 21.44 31.73
CA GLU A 243 -4.14 22.29 31.34
C GLU A 243 -5.37 22.02 32.21
N LYS A 244 -5.68 20.75 32.51
CA LYS A 244 -6.77 20.39 33.44
C LYS A 244 -6.54 20.85 34.88
N VAL A 245 -5.30 20.91 35.34
CA VAL A 245 -4.96 21.39 36.69
C VAL A 245 -5.13 22.91 36.75
N ILE A 246 -4.71 23.63 35.70
CA ILE A 246 -4.88 25.09 35.59
C ILE A 246 -6.37 25.45 35.50
N GLU A 247 -7.16 24.73 34.69
CA GLU A 247 -8.59 24.97 34.55
C GLU A 247 -9.35 24.70 35.87
N ALA A 248 -8.92 23.69 36.65
CA ALA A 248 -9.47 23.41 37.98
C ALA A 248 -9.11 24.49 39.00
N GLU A 249 -7.89 25.03 39.00
CA GLU A 249 -7.48 26.15 39.85
C GLU A 249 -8.23 27.45 39.52
N GLU A 250 -8.49 27.73 38.23
CA GLU A 250 -9.25 28.90 37.82
C GLU A 250 -10.74 28.82 38.22
N LEU A 251 -11.33 27.62 38.18
CA LEU A 251 -12.69 27.36 38.68
C LEU A 251 -12.80 27.52 40.20
N GLU A 252 -11.78 27.11 40.97
CA GLU A 252 -11.75 27.33 42.42
C GLU A 252 -11.54 28.81 42.78
N ALA A 253 -10.69 29.53 42.04
CA ALA A 253 -10.46 30.96 42.23
C ALA A 253 -11.69 31.82 41.91
N ALA A 254 -12.51 31.41 40.94
CA ALA A 254 -13.78 32.08 40.61
C ALA A 254 -14.85 31.89 41.69
N SER A 255 -14.85 30.75 42.40
CA SER A 255 -15.81 30.44 43.45
C SER A 255 -15.55 31.23 44.76
N GLN A 256 -14.31 31.71 44.99
CA GLN A 256 -13.96 32.50 46.19
C GLN A 256 -14.26 34.00 46.09
N LYS A 257 -14.61 34.55 44.91
CA LYS A 257 -14.93 35.99 44.73
C LYS A 257 -16.42 36.35 44.83
N GLY A 258 -17.31 35.40 45.16
CA GLY A 258 -18.77 35.61 45.18
C GLY A 258 -19.42 35.93 46.52
N GLY A 259 -18.66 36.21 47.59
CA GLY A 259 -19.22 36.39 48.95
C GLY A 259 -18.79 37.67 49.65
N GLU A 260 -19.39 38.81 49.30
CA GLU A 260 -19.38 40.02 50.14
C GLU A 260 -20.70 40.09 50.94
N PRO A 261 -20.66 40.11 52.30
CA PRO A 261 -21.84 40.37 53.12
C PRO A 261 -22.05 41.89 53.30
N GLU A 262 -23.20 42.42 52.89
CA GLU A 262 -23.64 43.76 53.29
C GLU A 262 -23.92 43.78 54.81
N ALA A 263 -22.95 44.28 55.58
CA ALA A 263 -23.14 44.67 56.97
C ALA A 263 -23.76 46.08 57.01
N GLY A 264 -25.08 46.14 57.26
CA GLY A 264 -25.81 47.37 57.50
C GLY A 264 -25.34 48.07 58.77
N VAL A 265 -24.95 49.33 58.60
CA VAL A 265 -24.33 50.24 59.58
C VAL A 265 -25.35 50.78 60.59
N GLU A 266 -25.08 50.58 61.88
CA GLU A 266 -25.63 51.37 62.99
C GLU A 266 -24.98 52.76 63.02
N PRO A 267 -25.74 53.84 63.32
CA PRO A 267 -25.14 54.99 63.98
C PRO A 267 -25.82 55.29 65.32
N GLN A 268 -25.03 55.20 66.38
CA GLN A 268 -25.26 55.88 67.66
C GLN A 268 -25.16 57.40 67.46
N GLY A 269 -26.05 58.14 68.10
CA GLY A 269 -25.96 59.59 68.28
C GLY A 269 -26.97 60.11 69.32
N PRO A 270 -26.67 61.19 70.05
CA PRO A 270 -26.72 61.19 71.51
C PRO A 270 -27.84 62.03 72.15
N GLY A 271 -28.11 61.72 73.42
CA GLY A 271 -28.64 62.53 74.53
C GLY A 271 -29.51 63.78 74.31
N HIS A 272 -30.61 63.89 75.07
CA HIS A 272 -30.80 64.93 76.09
C HIS A 272 -32.06 64.66 76.94
N ALA A 273 -31.92 64.95 78.24
CA ALA A 273 -32.89 65.24 79.32
C ALA A 273 -34.37 64.87 79.15
#